data_AF-A0A953XGZ1-F1
#
_entry.id   AF-A0A953XGZ1-F1
#
_cell.length_a   1.000
_cell.length_b   1.000
_cell.length_c   1.000
_cell.angle_alpha   90.00
_cell.angle_beta   90.00
_cell.angle_gamma   90.00
#
_symmetry.space_group_name_H-M   'P 1'
#
loop_
_entity.id
_entity.type
_entity.pdbx_description
1 polymer ?
#
loop_
_entity_poly.entity_id
_entity_poly.type
_entity_poly.pdbx_seq_one_letter_code
_entity_poly.pdbx_strand_id
1 'polypeptide(L)'
;MIAALGIGLGGGVILNQQLGEPPARPEVSADTPKLSGADNGTPLEMPDESDNDAGGAPELATKLDAARRDVSAEREASKKLQSELDTVTVERDRLKGKVAELEAELAPIRAEQAERGPTFTFGKYGTIDGVTGSNWKELADASHKVITSLRQIREKQVAGEQVPRELYIDLQQNTEIMRKYEYKTIDVLPTWAKHNGELTHPISHANLVAGELKAAGMPLSEQQVAQIEKLGLQWESDFESAQKKYNDATPRVQKMLDEYLLKGAFVDAVWDVLTVEQRDYLVDPKWLHVAFVDLYCTTLMIIHTSPIIVGADIGEIRGKLQAMLVEKYGIAEDQQAALGPLLDTWQSDVGTILDPVKQTDVKFYTYAQGAVAAKATAKLVSSIRDYVELSEENRAGLLDAYDIYIPRVVQPE
;
A
#
# COMPACT_ATOMS: atom_id res chain seq x y z
N MET A 1 -16.21 4.05 32.29
CA MET A 1 -16.40 4.73 30.99
C MET A 1 -15.35 4.17 30.04
N ILE A 2 -15.62 3.02 29.44
CA ILE A 2 -14.71 2.41 28.46
C ILE A 2 -15.00 3.17 27.17
N ALA A 3 -14.07 4.03 26.75
CA ALA A 3 -14.09 4.54 25.38
C ALA A 3 -14.01 3.32 24.45
N ALA A 4 -15.16 2.87 23.95
CA ALA A 4 -15.23 1.96 22.84
C ALA A 4 -14.61 2.70 21.65
N LEU A 5 -13.32 2.48 21.42
CA LEU A 5 -12.65 2.86 20.17
C LEU A 5 -13.17 2.05 18.96
N GLY A 6 -14.14 1.17 19.18
CA GLY A 6 -15.02 0.63 18.15
C GLY A 6 -16.30 1.47 18.05
N ILE A 7 -16.31 2.40 17.10
CA ILE A 7 -17.55 2.71 16.37
C ILE A 7 -17.29 2.24 14.95
N GLY A 8 -17.62 0.97 14.71
CA GLY A 8 -17.90 0.53 13.36
C GLY A 8 -19.07 1.35 12.83
N LEU A 9 -18.91 1.88 11.62
CA LEU A 9 -19.93 2.57 10.86
C LEU A 9 -21.11 1.62 10.59
N GLY A 10 -22.10 1.62 11.48
CA GLY A 10 -23.48 1.32 11.13
C GLY A 10 -24.14 2.61 10.66
N GLY A 11 -23.82 3.06 9.44
CA GLY A 11 -24.34 4.33 8.93
C GLY A 11 -23.75 4.76 7.58
N GLY A 12 -23.75 3.86 6.59
CA GLY A 12 -23.40 4.18 5.21
C GLY A 12 -24.65 4.18 4.33
N VAL A 13 -25.12 5.38 3.99
CA VAL A 13 -26.09 5.62 2.90
C VAL A 13 -25.40 5.26 1.58
N ILE A 14 -26.06 4.41 0.79
CA ILE A 14 -25.61 4.03 -0.57
C ILE A 14 -25.65 5.26 -1.47
N LEU A 15 -24.48 5.77 -1.85
CA LEU A 15 -24.32 6.69 -2.98
C LEU A 15 -23.58 5.96 -4.09
N ASN A 16 -24.38 5.44 -5.02
CA ASN A 16 -23.92 4.83 -6.26
C ASN A 16 -23.58 5.97 -7.24
N GLN A 17 -22.30 6.25 -7.47
CA GLN A 17 -21.86 7.16 -8.54
C GLN A 17 -20.99 6.39 -9.53
N GLN A 18 -21.52 6.23 -10.74
CA GLN A 18 -20.80 5.80 -11.92
C GLN A 18 -19.71 6.83 -12.26
N LEU A 19 -18.45 6.44 -12.10
CA LEU A 19 -17.32 7.18 -12.66
C LEU A 19 -17.17 6.76 -14.12
N GLY A 20 -17.38 7.72 -15.03
CA GLY A 20 -17.14 7.57 -16.46
C GLY A 20 -15.65 7.39 -16.77
N GLU A 21 -15.38 6.68 -17.86
CA GLU A 21 -14.03 6.37 -18.33
C GLU A 21 -13.23 7.65 -18.66
N PRO A 22 -11.91 7.66 -18.39
CA PRO A 22 -11.04 8.77 -18.78
C PRO A 22 -10.83 8.79 -20.30
N PRO A 23 -10.67 9.98 -20.92
CA PRO A 23 -10.45 10.09 -22.35
C PRO A 23 -9.11 9.46 -22.78
N ALA A 24 -9.11 8.87 -23.97
CA ALA A 24 -7.92 8.29 -24.59
C ALA A 24 -6.81 9.33 -24.77
N ARG A 25 -5.58 8.96 -24.41
CA ARG A 25 -4.38 9.77 -24.69
C ARG A 25 -4.14 9.88 -26.19
N PRO A 26 -3.72 11.06 -26.69
CA PRO A 26 -3.29 11.18 -28.08
C PRO A 26 -2.00 10.38 -28.31
N GLU A 27 -2.00 9.58 -29.37
CA GLU A 27 -0.80 8.92 -29.89
C GLU A 27 0.18 9.98 -30.41
N VAL A 28 1.38 10.03 -29.83
CA VAL A 28 2.48 10.84 -30.34
C VAL A 28 3.25 9.97 -31.33
N SER A 29 3.01 10.18 -32.63
CA SER A 29 3.83 9.59 -33.69
C SER A 29 5.24 10.17 -33.64
N ALA A 30 6.23 9.31 -33.39
CA ALA A 30 7.64 9.66 -33.42
C ALA A 30 8.17 9.53 -34.87
N ASP A 31 7.78 10.44 -35.75
CA ASP A 31 8.45 10.60 -37.04
C ASP A 31 9.74 11.40 -36.85
N THR A 32 10.86 10.67 -36.81
CA THR A 32 12.20 11.27 -36.80
C THR A 32 12.65 11.44 -38.25
N PRO A 33 12.98 12.65 -38.73
CA PRO A 33 13.56 12.81 -40.06
C PRO A 33 14.98 12.24 -40.07
N LYS A 34 15.21 11.17 -40.85
CA LYS A 34 16.55 10.69 -41.18
C LYS A 34 17.24 11.73 -42.07
N LEU A 35 18.12 12.54 -41.49
CA LEU A 35 19.14 13.29 -42.22
C LEU A 35 20.18 12.31 -42.75
N SER A 36 19.99 11.84 -43.99
CA SER A 36 21.01 11.13 -44.76
C SER A 36 21.85 12.16 -45.52
N GLY A 37 22.97 12.57 -44.91
CA GLY A 37 24.03 13.27 -45.62
C GLY A 37 24.83 12.25 -46.42
N ALA A 38 24.43 12.01 -47.67
CA ALA A 38 25.25 11.29 -48.64
C ALA A 38 26.28 12.27 -49.20
N ASP A 39 27.53 12.09 -48.78
CA ASP A 39 28.71 12.70 -49.38
C ASP A 39 29.00 12.01 -50.72
N ASN A 40 28.41 12.54 -51.79
CA ASN A 40 28.72 12.09 -53.15
C ASN A 40 29.96 12.85 -53.65
N GLY A 41 31.13 12.30 -53.33
CA GLY A 41 32.39 12.66 -53.97
C GLY A 41 32.39 12.24 -55.45
N THR A 42 31.90 13.12 -56.32
CA THR A 42 32.10 13.01 -57.78
C THR A 42 33.42 13.68 -58.15
N PRO A 43 34.34 12.99 -58.84
CA PRO A 43 35.56 13.63 -59.36
C PRO A 43 35.20 14.71 -60.38
N LEU A 44 35.81 15.89 -60.25
CA LEU A 44 35.80 16.93 -61.27
C LEU A 44 36.51 16.41 -62.53
N GLU A 45 35.75 15.95 -63.52
CA GLU A 45 36.26 15.81 -64.89
C GLU A 45 36.60 17.19 -65.43
N MET A 46 37.87 17.39 -65.81
CA MET A 46 38.30 18.59 -66.52
C MET A 46 37.82 18.50 -67.98
N PRO A 47 37.12 19.52 -68.51
CA PRO A 47 36.75 19.53 -69.91
C PRO A 47 38.00 19.75 -70.78
N ASP A 48 38.11 18.91 -71.80
CA ASP A 48 39.13 18.92 -72.84
C ASP A 48 39.01 20.20 -73.69
N GLU A 49 40.14 20.87 -73.91
CA GLU A 49 40.28 22.09 -74.68
C GLU A 49 40.25 21.77 -76.19
N SER A 50 39.08 21.70 -76.81
CA SER A 50 38.98 21.86 -78.26
C SER A 50 37.56 22.24 -78.69
N ASP A 51 37.32 23.52 -78.87
CA ASP A 51 36.81 24.07 -80.15
C ASP A 51 36.50 25.56 -79.98
N ASN A 52 37.34 26.35 -80.66
CA ASN A 52 37.33 27.79 -80.71
C ASN A 52 36.38 28.20 -81.84
N ASP A 53 35.07 28.29 -81.56
CA ASP A 53 34.09 28.80 -82.52
C ASP A 53 33.60 30.20 -82.11
N ALA A 54 33.97 31.17 -82.93
CA ALA A 54 33.88 32.62 -82.67
C ALA A 54 32.46 33.18 -82.91
N GLY A 55 31.45 32.55 -82.31
CA GLY A 55 30.03 32.97 -82.35
C GLY A 55 29.33 33.10 -80.99
N GLY A 56 30.02 32.88 -79.87
CA GLY A 56 29.40 32.66 -78.54
C GLY A 56 29.37 33.83 -77.56
N ALA A 57 29.80 35.04 -77.93
CA ALA A 57 29.83 36.20 -77.01
C ALA A 57 28.46 36.54 -76.36
N PRO A 58 27.31 36.42 -77.06
CA PRO A 58 25.99 36.63 -76.44
C PRO A 58 25.60 35.49 -75.49
N GLU A 59 26.01 34.26 -75.79
CA GLU A 59 25.65 33.07 -75.01
C GLU A 59 26.43 33.00 -73.68
N LEU A 60 27.72 33.34 -73.72
CA LEU A 60 28.56 33.49 -72.53
C LEU A 60 28.07 34.63 -71.62
N ALA A 61 27.65 35.76 -72.21
CA ALA A 61 27.04 36.86 -71.45
C ALA A 61 25.73 36.42 -70.77
N THR A 62 24.90 35.64 -71.46
CA THR A 62 23.64 35.10 -70.92
C THR A 62 23.88 34.09 -69.79
N LYS A 63 24.88 33.20 -69.93
CA LYS A 63 25.29 32.25 -68.87
C LYS A 63 25.86 32.97 -67.64
N LEU A 64 26.65 34.03 -67.84
CA LEU A 64 27.19 34.85 -66.75
C LEU A 64 26.08 35.59 -66.00
N ASP A 65 25.09 36.14 -66.71
CA ASP A 65 23.95 36.81 -66.10
C ASP A 65 23.01 35.84 -65.36
N ALA A 66 22.83 34.61 -65.88
CA ALA A 66 22.11 33.55 -65.17
C ALA A 66 22.85 33.15 -63.87
N ALA A 67 24.15 32.87 -63.94
CA ALA A 67 24.96 32.55 -62.76
C ALA A 67 24.97 33.67 -61.71
N ARG A 68 24.97 34.95 -62.15
CA ARG A 68 24.85 36.09 -61.23
C ARG A 68 23.49 36.13 -60.52
N ARG A 69 22.41 35.77 -61.21
CA ARG A 69 21.07 35.67 -60.60
C ARG A 69 21.01 34.51 -59.61
N ASP A 70 21.60 33.37 -59.93
CA ASP A 70 21.62 32.19 -59.06
C ASP A 70 22.43 32.46 -57.79
N VAL A 71 23.63 33.04 -57.91
CA VAL A 71 24.44 33.47 -56.75
C VAL A 71 23.70 34.52 -55.91
N SER A 72 22.96 35.43 -56.55
CA SER A 72 22.13 36.39 -55.82
C SER A 72 20.97 35.72 -55.08
N ALA A 73 20.31 34.74 -55.70
CA ALA A 73 19.21 34.00 -55.09
C ALA A 73 19.69 33.13 -53.92
N GLU A 74 20.84 32.46 -54.06
CA GLU A 74 21.47 31.68 -52.99
C GLU A 74 21.92 32.57 -51.82
N ARG A 75 22.45 33.76 -52.10
CA ARG A 75 22.80 34.73 -51.04
C ARG A 75 21.57 35.19 -50.28
N GLU A 76 20.46 35.47 -50.95
CA GLU A 76 19.21 35.83 -50.29
C GLU A 76 18.62 34.65 -49.50
N ALA A 77 18.69 33.43 -50.04
CA ALA A 77 18.29 32.22 -49.32
C ALA A 77 19.15 31.97 -48.08
N SER A 78 20.47 32.15 -48.18
CA SER A 78 21.41 32.01 -47.06
C SER A 78 21.17 33.06 -45.97
N LYS A 79 20.91 34.32 -46.34
CA LYS A 79 20.51 35.37 -45.38
C LYS A 79 19.19 35.01 -44.69
N LYS A 80 18.21 34.51 -45.43
CA LYS A 80 16.92 34.09 -44.86
C LYS A 80 17.10 32.94 -43.87
N LEU A 81 17.84 31.90 -44.26
CA LEU A 81 18.17 30.76 -43.38
C LEU A 81 18.96 31.20 -42.13
N GLN A 82 19.88 32.15 -42.28
CA GLN A 82 20.61 32.70 -41.14
C GLN A 82 19.67 33.43 -40.18
N SER A 83 18.75 34.24 -40.70
CA SER A 83 17.74 34.93 -39.88
C SER A 83 16.78 33.96 -39.19
N GLU A 84 16.39 32.87 -39.86
CA GLU A 84 15.58 31.80 -39.27
C GLU A 84 16.36 31.06 -38.17
N LEU A 85 17.64 30.73 -38.40
CA LEU A 85 18.52 30.11 -37.41
C LEU A 85 18.72 31.01 -36.18
N ASP A 86 18.92 32.30 -36.38
CA ASP A 86 19.05 33.28 -35.30
C ASP A 86 17.74 33.36 -34.48
N THR A 87 16.59 33.36 -35.15
CA THR A 87 15.27 33.35 -34.50
C THR A 87 15.08 32.10 -33.65
N VAL A 88 15.35 30.91 -34.21
CA VAL A 88 15.25 29.63 -33.47
C VAL A 88 16.25 29.59 -32.31
N THR A 89 17.44 30.15 -32.47
CA THR A 89 18.45 30.23 -31.41
C THR A 89 17.96 31.09 -30.25
N VAL A 90 17.39 32.26 -30.54
CA VAL A 90 16.79 33.15 -29.53
C VAL A 90 15.61 32.48 -28.83
N GLU A 91 14.73 31.81 -29.57
CA GLU A 91 13.60 31.10 -28.97
C GLU A 91 14.05 29.93 -28.08
N ARG A 92 15.04 29.15 -28.53
CA ARG A 92 15.64 28.07 -27.74
C ARG A 92 16.22 28.62 -26.44
N ASP A 93 16.96 29.71 -26.49
CA ASP A 93 17.59 30.29 -25.31
C ASP A 93 16.56 30.89 -24.35
N ARG A 94 15.48 31.50 -24.89
CA ARG A 94 14.32 31.93 -24.11
C ARG A 94 13.61 30.75 -23.42
N LEU A 95 13.39 29.65 -24.13
CA LEU A 95 12.76 28.44 -23.57
C LEU A 95 13.66 27.78 -22.51
N LYS A 96 14.98 27.71 -22.74
CA LYS A 96 15.93 27.24 -21.73
C LYS A 96 15.89 28.09 -20.47
N GLY A 97 15.84 29.42 -20.61
CA GLY A 97 15.66 30.32 -19.46
C GLY A 97 14.36 30.05 -18.70
N LYS A 98 13.25 29.86 -19.42
CA LYS A 98 11.95 29.53 -18.83
C LYS A 98 11.93 28.16 -18.12
N VAL A 99 12.62 27.17 -18.68
CA VAL A 99 12.78 25.84 -18.02
C VAL A 99 13.58 25.98 -16.73
N ALA A 100 14.69 26.72 -16.75
CA ALA A 100 15.49 26.94 -15.54
C ALA A 100 14.72 27.70 -14.45
N GLU A 101 13.93 28.71 -14.84
CA GLU A 101 13.03 29.44 -13.93
C GLU A 101 11.98 28.53 -13.30
N LEU A 102 11.27 27.74 -14.12
CA LEU A 102 10.28 26.77 -13.63
C LEU A 102 10.92 25.67 -12.77
N GLU A 103 12.13 25.21 -13.09
CA GLU A 103 12.86 24.26 -12.26
C GLU A 103 13.21 24.85 -10.89
N ALA A 104 13.62 26.13 -10.84
CA ALA A 104 13.89 26.82 -9.59
C ALA A 104 12.61 27.06 -8.77
N GLU A 105 11.48 27.39 -9.41
CA GLU A 105 10.18 27.52 -8.75
C GLU A 105 9.66 26.17 -8.22
N LEU A 106 9.90 25.07 -8.94
CA LEU A 106 9.48 23.73 -8.55
C LEU A 106 10.40 23.08 -7.51
N ALA A 107 11.66 23.54 -7.37
CA ALA A 107 12.62 22.99 -6.41
C ALA A 107 12.10 22.93 -4.96
N PRO A 108 11.53 24.00 -4.35
CA PRO A 108 10.99 23.93 -3.00
C PRO A 108 9.79 22.99 -2.89
N ILE A 109 8.92 22.95 -3.90
CA ILE A 109 7.75 22.04 -3.94
C ILE A 109 8.21 20.59 -3.99
N ARG A 110 9.22 20.27 -4.82
CA ARG A 110 9.82 18.94 -4.90
C ARG A 110 10.50 18.54 -3.59
N ALA A 111 11.17 19.48 -2.92
CA ALA A 111 11.78 19.22 -1.61
C ALA A 111 10.73 18.92 -0.54
N GLU A 112 9.65 19.71 -0.48
CA GLU A 112 8.52 19.49 0.43
C GLU A 112 7.79 18.17 0.11
N GLN A 113 7.59 17.85 -1.17
CA GLN A 113 7.01 16.58 -1.61
C GLN A 113 7.93 15.39 -1.28
N ALA A 114 9.24 15.51 -1.45
CA ALA A 114 10.19 14.48 -1.05
C ALA A 114 10.24 14.31 0.48
N GLU A 115 9.88 15.34 1.24
CA GLU A 115 9.77 15.24 2.69
C GLU A 115 8.47 14.56 3.13
N ARG A 116 7.35 14.86 2.47
CA ARG A 116 6.00 14.35 2.82
C ARG A 116 5.64 13.02 2.16
N GLY A 117 6.21 12.75 1.00
CA GLY A 117 5.87 11.60 0.17
C GLY A 117 6.32 10.27 0.78
N PRO A 118 5.90 9.15 0.19
CA PRO A 118 6.30 7.84 0.66
C PRO A 118 7.81 7.63 0.47
N THR A 119 8.42 6.91 1.38
CA THR A 119 9.74 6.31 1.19
C THR A 119 9.67 5.09 0.27
N PHE A 120 8.56 4.36 0.32
CA PHE A 120 8.35 3.11 -0.40
C PHE A 120 7.15 3.17 -1.34
N THR A 121 7.35 2.70 -2.57
CA THR A 121 6.31 2.61 -3.60
C THR A 121 6.36 1.22 -4.24
N PHE A 122 5.96 0.20 -3.48
CA PHE A 122 6.02 -1.19 -3.94
C PHE A 122 5.15 -1.41 -5.19
N GLY A 123 5.75 -1.96 -6.23
CA GLY A 123 5.07 -2.51 -7.40
C GLY A 123 3.89 -1.67 -7.91
N LYS A 124 2.72 -2.29 -8.01
CA LYS A 124 1.50 -1.62 -8.51
C LYS A 124 0.77 -0.82 -7.43
N TYR A 125 0.98 -1.13 -6.15
CA TYR A 125 0.32 -0.42 -5.05
C TYR A 125 0.99 0.93 -4.76
N GLY A 126 2.26 1.07 -5.14
CA GLY A 126 3.03 2.30 -5.06
C GLY A 126 2.55 3.42 -5.98
N THR A 127 1.62 3.16 -6.89
CA THR A 127 1.01 4.18 -7.77
C THR A 127 -0.36 4.64 -7.31
N ILE A 128 -0.88 4.10 -6.20
CA ILE A 128 -2.18 4.49 -5.64
C ILE A 128 -2.09 5.92 -5.10
N ASP A 129 -3.03 6.80 -5.49
CA ASP A 129 -3.07 8.20 -5.04
C ASP A 129 -3.17 8.32 -3.51
N GLY A 130 -3.95 7.44 -2.87
CA GLY A 130 -4.01 7.34 -1.41
C GLY A 130 -2.65 7.03 -0.75
N VAL A 131 -1.72 6.40 -1.45
CA VAL A 131 -0.35 6.13 -0.98
C VAL A 131 0.58 7.28 -1.37
N THR A 132 0.62 7.69 -2.63
CA THR A 132 1.58 8.68 -3.14
C THR A 132 1.25 10.11 -2.73
N GLY A 133 -0.04 10.45 -2.65
CA GLY A 133 -0.55 11.76 -2.25
C GLY A 133 -0.73 11.95 -0.75
N SER A 134 -0.39 10.95 0.07
CA SER A 134 -0.49 11.03 1.52
C SER A 134 0.70 11.76 2.16
N ASN A 135 0.43 12.45 3.25
CA ASN A 135 1.45 13.14 4.05
C ASN A 135 2.03 12.16 5.07
N TRP A 136 3.01 11.36 4.65
CA TRP A 136 3.62 10.32 5.48
C TRP A 136 4.34 10.86 6.70
N LYS A 137 4.83 12.10 6.65
CA LYS A 137 5.38 12.78 7.82
C LYS A 137 4.32 12.95 8.92
N GLU A 138 3.16 13.50 8.56
CA GLU A 138 2.05 13.68 9.51
C GLU A 138 1.47 12.35 10.00
N LEU A 139 1.37 11.35 9.12
CA LEU A 139 0.90 10.01 9.48
C LEU A 139 1.87 9.32 10.45
N ALA A 140 3.17 9.42 10.22
CA ALA A 140 4.19 8.89 11.12
C ALA A 140 4.13 9.56 12.51
N ASP A 141 4.03 10.90 12.56
CA ASP A 141 3.90 11.64 13.82
C ASP A 141 2.63 11.21 14.59
N ALA A 142 1.51 11.02 13.87
CA ALA A 142 0.26 10.54 14.47
C ALA A 142 0.36 9.09 14.95
N SER A 143 0.94 8.19 14.14
CA SER A 143 1.21 6.79 14.48
C SER A 143 2.01 6.68 15.77
N HIS A 144 3.09 7.46 15.90
CA HIS A 144 3.92 7.49 17.09
C HIS A 144 3.13 7.87 18.35
N LYS A 145 2.27 8.90 18.25
CA LYS A 145 1.42 9.35 19.37
C LYS A 145 0.35 8.33 19.74
N VAL A 146 -0.25 7.65 18.75
CA VAL A 146 -1.21 6.55 19.00
C VAL A 146 -0.53 5.43 19.78
N ILE A 147 0.62 4.96 19.30
CA ILE A 147 1.38 3.88 19.93
C ILE A 147 1.79 4.22 21.36
N THR A 148 2.40 5.40 21.56
CA THR A 148 2.87 5.84 22.87
C THR A 148 1.72 6.03 23.85
N SER A 149 0.59 6.60 23.40
CA SER A 149 -0.62 6.71 24.21
C SER A 149 -1.17 5.35 24.63
N LEU A 150 -1.27 4.38 23.71
CA LEU A 150 -1.74 3.02 24.02
C LEU A 150 -0.86 2.34 25.08
N ARG A 151 0.47 2.49 24.98
CA ARG A 151 1.43 1.96 25.96
C ARG A 151 1.26 2.60 27.33
N GLN A 152 1.19 3.94 27.41
CA GLN A 152 1.00 4.64 28.68
C GLN A 152 -0.33 4.28 29.34
N ILE A 153 -1.40 4.17 28.56
CA ILE A 153 -2.72 3.70 29.04
C ILE A 153 -2.58 2.29 29.62
N ARG A 154 -1.89 1.38 28.94
CA ARG A 154 -1.68 0.01 29.39
C ARG A 154 -0.83 -0.07 30.66
N GLU A 155 0.27 0.66 30.73
CA GLU A 155 1.14 0.70 31.90
C GLU A 155 0.39 1.17 33.14
N LYS A 156 -0.43 2.22 33.02
CA LYS A 156 -1.30 2.69 34.10
C LYS A 156 -2.34 1.65 34.52
N GLN A 157 -2.97 0.97 33.56
CA GLN A 157 -3.92 -0.11 33.86
C GLN A 157 -3.26 -1.26 34.63
N VAL A 158 -2.06 -1.67 34.22
CA VAL A 158 -1.30 -2.74 34.90
C VAL A 158 -0.88 -2.30 36.32
N ALA A 159 -0.54 -1.03 36.51
CA ALA A 159 -0.21 -0.45 37.81
C ALA A 159 -1.44 -0.21 38.72
N GLY A 160 -2.67 -0.41 38.21
CA GLY A 160 -3.90 -0.07 38.94
C GLY A 160 -4.13 1.43 39.09
N GLU A 161 -3.45 2.25 38.28
CA GLU A 161 -3.57 3.70 38.28
C GLU A 161 -4.74 4.18 37.41
N GLN A 162 -5.33 5.33 37.79
CA GLN A 162 -6.27 6.00 36.92
C GLN A 162 -5.56 6.53 35.67
N VAL A 163 -6.11 6.20 34.50
CA VAL A 163 -5.63 6.72 33.21
C VAL A 163 -6.09 8.18 33.05
N PRO A 164 -5.17 9.15 32.85
CA PRO A 164 -5.53 10.54 32.58
C PRO A 164 -6.44 10.68 31.36
N ARG A 165 -7.41 11.59 31.43
CA ARG A 165 -8.36 11.83 30.33
C ARG A 165 -7.64 12.34 29.08
N GLU A 166 -6.58 13.10 29.27
CA GLU A 166 -5.75 13.72 28.24
C GLU A 166 -5.14 12.65 27.31
N LEU A 167 -4.77 11.48 27.83
CA LEU A 167 -4.27 10.37 27.00
C LEU A 167 -5.33 9.82 26.04
N TYR A 168 -6.59 9.77 26.46
CA TYR A 168 -7.68 9.34 25.58
C TYR A 168 -7.99 10.40 24.50
N ILE A 169 -7.88 11.68 24.84
CA ILE A 169 -8.09 12.78 23.89
C ILE A 169 -6.99 12.76 22.83
N ASP A 170 -5.72 12.66 23.24
CA ASP A 170 -4.58 12.60 22.32
C ASP A 170 -4.64 11.35 21.43
N LEU A 171 -4.94 10.18 22.02
CA LEU A 171 -5.15 8.95 21.26
C LEU A 171 -6.25 9.12 20.19
N GLN A 172 -7.39 9.71 20.55
CA GLN A 172 -8.50 9.90 19.62
C GLN A 172 -8.11 10.87 18.49
N GLN A 173 -7.49 12.01 18.81
CA GLN A 173 -7.09 13.01 17.82
C GLN A 173 -6.12 12.43 16.77
N ASN A 174 -5.12 11.67 17.21
CA ASN A 174 -4.15 11.08 16.29
C ASN A 174 -4.70 9.86 15.54
N THR A 175 -5.62 9.11 16.15
CA THR A 175 -6.35 8.04 15.44
C THR A 175 -7.19 8.61 14.29
N GLU A 176 -7.82 9.77 14.46
CA GLU A 176 -8.58 10.42 13.37
C GLU A 176 -7.69 10.88 12.20
N ILE A 177 -6.43 11.23 12.46
CA ILE A 177 -5.45 11.52 11.40
C ILE A 177 -5.16 10.24 10.60
N MET A 178 -4.90 9.13 11.29
CA MET A 178 -4.67 7.82 10.67
C MET A 178 -5.90 7.33 9.89
N ARG A 179 -7.12 7.54 10.39
CA ARG A 179 -8.37 7.17 9.71
C ARG A 179 -8.57 7.90 8.38
N LYS A 180 -8.10 9.15 8.25
CA LYS A 180 -8.16 9.86 6.97
C LYS A 180 -7.33 9.17 5.90
N TYR A 181 -6.21 8.53 6.28
CA TYR A 181 -5.46 7.68 5.37
C TYR A 181 -6.26 6.44 4.99
N GLU A 182 -6.83 5.73 5.97
CA GLU A 182 -7.66 4.55 5.72
C GLU A 182 -8.82 4.85 4.74
N TYR A 183 -9.53 5.98 4.91
CA TYR A 183 -10.61 6.38 3.99
C TYR A 183 -10.15 6.66 2.56
N LYS A 184 -8.88 7.03 2.34
CA LYS A 184 -8.32 7.22 0.99
C LYS A 184 -7.88 5.91 0.34
N THR A 185 -7.69 4.87 1.14
CA THR A 185 -7.18 3.58 0.68
C THR A 185 -8.23 2.47 0.70
N ILE A 186 -9.38 2.69 1.35
CA ILE A 186 -10.48 1.74 1.43
C ILE A 186 -10.92 1.30 0.03
N ASP A 187 -11.08 -0.01 -0.15
CA ASP A 187 -11.39 -0.64 -1.44
C ASP A 187 -10.36 -0.41 -2.57
N VAL A 188 -9.20 0.21 -2.27
CA VAL A 188 -8.11 0.46 -3.22
C VAL A 188 -6.88 -0.39 -2.89
N LEU A 189 -6.46 -0.43 -1.62
CA LEU A 189 -5.47 -1.39 -1.15
C LEU A 189 -6.18 -2.73 -0.90
N PRO A 190 -5.74 -3.83 -1.51
CA PRO A 190 -6.45 -5.09 -1.39
C PRO A 190 -6.27 -5.69 0.00
N THR A 191 -7.40 -6.09 0.58
CA THR A 191 -7.48 -6.74 1.88
C THR A 191 -8.76 -7.59 1.94
N TRP A 192 -8.71 -8.70 2.66
CA TRP A 192 -9.88 -9.50 3.03
C TRP A 192 -10.43 -9.11 4.40
N ALA A 193 -9.65 -8.40 5.21
CA ALA A 193 -10.11 -7.85 6.49
C ALA A 193 -11.16 -6.76 6.28
N LYS A 194 -12.09 -6.63 7.23
CA LYS A 194 -13.15 -5.60 7.20
C LYS A 194 -12.72 -4.27 7.79
N HIS A 195 -11.72 -4.29 8.67
CA HIS A 195 -11.18 -3.12 9.36
C HIS A 195 -9.65 -3.21 9.42
N ASN A 196 -8.99 -2.06 9.35
CA ASN A 196 -7.53 -1.91 9.47
C ASN A 196 -6.72 -2.74 8.45
N GLY A 197 -7.35 -3.27 7.39
CA GLY A 197 -6.67 -4.09 6.39
C GLY A 197 -5.69 -3.27 5.57
N GLU A 198 -6.11 -2.08 5.17
CA GLU A 198 -5.33 -1.11 4.41
C GLU A 198 -4.21 -0.49 5.26
N LEU A 199 -4.50 -0.20 6.54
CA LEU A 199 -3.51 0.34 7.47
C LEU A 199 -2.42 -0.69 7.80
N THR A 200 -2.78 -1.98 7.90
CA THR A 200 -1.81 -3.08 8.10
C THR A 200 -1.19 -3.58 6.80
N HIS A 201 -1.48 -2.95 5.66
CA HIS A 201 -0.85 -3.30 4.38
C HIS A 201 0.67 -3.05 4.45
N PRO A 202 1.52 -3.92 3.85
CA PRO A 202 2.97 -3.78 3.91
C PRO A 202 3.50 -2.40 3.48
N ILE A 203 2.93 -1.81 2.42
CA ILE A 203 3.30 -0.46 1.98
C ILE A 203 3.01 0.61 3.02
N SER A 204 1.89 0.49 3.74
CA SER A 204 1.49 1.40 4.81
C SER A 204 2.41 1.24 6.00
N HIS A 205 2.62 0.01 6.43
CA HIS A 205 3.53 -0.34 7.53
C HIS A 205 4.95 0.18 7.28
N ALA A 206 5.54 -0.11 6.11
CA ALA A 206 6.91 0.28 5.80
C ALA A 206 7.08 1.80 5.75
N ASN A 207 6.11 2.53 5.19
CA ASN A 207 6.17 3.99 5.13
C ASN A 207 5.97 4.65 6.51
N LEU A 208 5.12 4.10 7.38
CA LEU A 208 4.98 4.57 8.77
C LEU A 208 6.29 4.36 9.55
N VAL A 209 6.88 3.16 9.45
CA VAL A 209 8.18 2.85 10.08
C VAL A 209 9.28 3.81 9.59
N ALA A 210 9.41 4.00 8.27
CA ALA A 210 10.40 4.91 7.70
C ALA A 210 10.18 6.36 8.14
N GLY A 211 8.93 6.83 8.14
CA GLY A 211 8.56 8.17 8.56
C GLY A 211 8.87 8.42 10.03
N GLU A 212 8.52 7.49 10.93
CA GLU A 212 8.78 7.62 12.37
C GLU A 212 10.28 7.63 12.66
N LEU A 213 11.03 6.71 12.05
CA LEU A 213 12.49 6.65 12.20
C LEU A 213 13.18 7.90 11.66
N LYS A 214 12.72 8.43 10.51
CA LYS A 214 13.21 9.70 9.95
C LYS A 214 12.93 10.88 10.89
N ALA A 215 11.73 10.96 11.45
CA ALA A 215 11.35 12.00 12.42
C ALA A 215 12.19 11.91 13.72
N ALA A 216 12.60 10.71 14.12
CA ALA A 216 13.48 10.46 15.26
C ALA A 216 14.96 10.76 15.02
N GLY A 217 15.35 11.16 13.79
CA GLY A 217 16.75 11.33 13.42
C GLY A 217 17.51 10.00 13.22
N MET A 218 16.77 8.89 13.01
CA MET A 218 17.31 7.55 12.79
C MET A 218 16.89 6.98 11.41
N PRO A 219 17.04 7.74 10.31
CA PRO A 219 16.51 7.34 9.01
C PRO A 219 17.07 5.98 8.58
N LEU A 220 16.28 5.25 7.81
CA LEU A 220 16.72 4.01 7.18
C LEU A 220 17.93 4.27 6.28
N SER A 221 18.93 3.38 6.32
CA SER A 221 20.04 3.42 5.37
C SER A 221 19.59 3.00 3.97
N GLU A 222 20.36 3.36 2.94
CA GLU A 222 20.07 2.95 1.55
C GLU A 222 19.95 1.42 1.41
N GLN A 223 20.76 0.66 2.16
CA GLN A 223 20.70 -0.80 2.17
C GLN A 223 19.39 -1.30 2.81
N GLN A 224 18.96 -0.69 3.91
CA GLN A 224 17.70 -1.04 4.57
C GLN A 224 16.50 -0.73 3.65
N VAL A 225 16.51 0.44 3.00
CA VAL A 225 15.48 0.82 2.01
C VAL A 225 15.43 -0.21 0.86
N ALA A 226 16.57 -0.54 0.25
CA ALA A 226 16.62 -1.52 -0.83
C ALA A 226 16.13 -2.92 -0.40
N GLN A 227 16.43 -3.34 0.83
CA GLN A 227 15.98 -4.62 1.36
C GLN A 227 14.47 -4.63 1.62
N ILE A 228 13.92 -3.57 2.22
CA ILE A 228 12.48 -3.46 2.49
C ILE A 228 11.68 -3.36 1.17
N GLU A 229 12.18 -2.66 0.16
CA GLU A 229 11.58 -2.62 -1.18
C GLU A 229 11.46 -4.03 -1.77
N LYS A 230 12.53 -4.84 -1.69
CA LYS A 230 12.52 -6.24 -2.14
C LYS A 230 11.50 -7.08 -1.36
N LEU A 231 11.39 -6.90 -0.04
CA LEU A 231 10.40 -7.59 0.79
C LEU A 231 8.97 -7.21 0.39
N GLY A 232 8.73 -5.93 0.08
CA GLY A 232 7.43 -5.44 -0.39
C GLY A 232 7.00 -6.10 -1.69
N LEU A 233 7.89 -6.11 -2.69
CA LEU A 233 7.65 -6.78 -3.98
C LEU A 233 7.43 -8.29 -3.84
N GLN A 234 8.17 -8.94 -2.93
CA GLN A 234 7.98 -10.37 -2.63
C GLN A 234 6.58 -10.62 -2.04
N TRP A 235 6.17 -9.81 -1.07
CA TRP A 235 4.83 -9.92 -0.48
C TRP A 235 3.73 -9.75 -1.53
N GLU A 236 3.85 -8.78 -2.45
CA GLU A 236 2.86 -8.59 -3.53
C GLU A 236 2.71 -9.87 -4.37
N SER A 237 3.84 -10.47 -4.77
CA SER A 237 3.85 -11.70 -5.54
C SER A 237 3.22 -12.87 -4.79
N ASP A 238 3.52 -13.01 -3.50
CA ASP A 238 2.98 -14.07 -2.65
C ASP A 238 1.48 -13.88 -2.40
N PHE A 239 1.03 -12.64 -2.19
CA PHE A 239 -0.37 -12.32 -1.97
C PHE A 239 -1.21 -12.51 -3.23
N GLU A 240 -0.70 -12.13 -4.41
CA GLU A 240 -1.34 -12.47 -5.69
C GLU A 240 -1.42 -13.97 -5.92
N SER A 241 -0.35 -14.70 -5.57
CA SER A 241 -0.30 -16.15 -5.69
C SER A 241 -1.28 -16.85 -4.74
N ALA A 242 -1.48 -16.33 -3.54
CA ALA A 242 -2.51 -16.79 -2.61
C ALA A 242 -3.91 -16.54 -3.20
N GLN A 243 -4.18 -15.34 -3.70
CA GLN A 243 -5.48 -14.97 -4.28
C GLN A 243 -5.90 -15.84 -5.47
N LYS A 244 -4.95 -16.25 -6.31
CA LYS A 244 -5.23 -17.16 -7.45
C LYS A 244 -5.73 -18.55 -7.03
N LYS A 245 -5.55 -18.95 -5.77
CA LYS A 245 -6.02 -20.24 -5.24
C LYS A 245 -7.48 -20.19 -4.78
N TYR A 246 -8.04 -18.99 -4.61
CA TYR A 246 -9.38 -18.83 -4.07
C TYR A 246 -10.45 -19.08 -5.13
N ASN A 247 -11.57 -19.64 -4.68
CA ASN A 247 -12.79 -19.84 -5.47
C ASN A 247 -14.02 -19.41 -4.64
N ASP A 248 -15.22 -19.53 -5.22
CA ASP A 248 -16.47 -19.13 -4.57
C ASP A 248 -16.78 -19.91 -3.29
N ALA A 249 -16.23 -21.12 -3.16
CA ALA A 249 -16.38 -21.94 -1.97
C ALA A 249 -15.35 -21.60 -0.88
N THR A 250 -14.35 -20.76 -1.16
CA THR A 250 -13.30 -20.40 -0.21
C THR A 250 -13.84 -19.40 0.82
N PRO A 251 -13.94 -19.76 2.12
CA PRO A 251 -14.46 -18.84 3.13
C PRO A 251 -13.56 -17.62 3.27
N ARG A 252 -14.16 -16.44 3.52
CA ARG A 252 -13.43 -15.18 3.74
C ARG A 252 -12.43 -15.28 4.88
N VAL A 253 -12.76 -15.99 5.96
CA VAL A 253 -11.82 -16.22 7.07
C VAL A 253 -10.55 -16.97 6.64
N GLN A 254 -10.60 -17.87 5.64
CA GLN A 254 -9.40 -18.51 5.09
C GLN A 254 -8.53 -17.49 4.33
N LYS A 255 -9.17 -16.63 3.54
CA LYS A 255 -8.47 -15.56 2.79
C LYS A 255 -7.83 -14.55 3.75
N MET A 256 -8.51 -14.21 4.84
CA MET A 256 -7.99 -13.38 5.93
C MET A 256 -6.83 -14.06 6.66
N LEU A 257 -6.89 -15.38 6.91
CA LEU A 257 -5.79 -16.12 7.51
C LEU A 257 -4.53 -16.04 6.65
N ASP A 258 -4.66 -16.30 5.35
CA ASP A 258 -3.53 -16.26 4.42
C ASP A 258 -2.91 -14.86 4.37
N GLU A 259 -3.73 -13.81 4.30
CA GLU A 259 -3.29 -12.41 4.40
C GLU A 259 -2.61 -12.10 5.74
N TYR A 260 -3.20 -12.55 6.86
CA TYR A 260 -2.68 -12.35 8.22
C TYR A 260 -1.29 -12.97 8.40
N LEU A 261 -1.08 -14.16 7.82
CA LEU A 261 0.21 -14.83 7.86
C LEU A 261 1.25 -14.14 6.97
N LEU A 262 0.88 -13.74 5.75
CA LEU A 262 1.77 -13.03 4.84
C LEU A 262 2.19 -11.66 5.40
N LYS A 263 1.24 -10.89 5.95
CA LYS A 263 1.54 -9.61 6.59
C LYS A 263 2.43 -9.77 7.82
N GLY A 264 2.17 -10.77 8.67
CA GLY A 264 3.03 -11.02 9.83
C GLY A 264 4.46 -11.38 9.43
N ALA A 265 4.62 -12.26 8.44
CA ALA A 265 5.95 -12.60 7.92
C ALA A 265 6.68 -11.39 7.32
N PHE A 266 5.97 -10.48 6.65
CA PHE A 266 6.55 -9.22 6.17
C PHE A 266 6.99 -8.33 7.34
N VAL A 267 6.16 -8.16 8.36
CA VAL A 267 6.49 -7.35 9.56
C VAL A 267 7.74 -7.89 10.25
N ASP A 268 7.82 -9.20 10.47
CA ASP A 268 8.99 -9.85 11.08
C ASP A 268 10.25 -9.64 10.22
N ALA A 269 10.13 -9.76 8.90
CA ALA A 269 11.24 -9.54 7.98
C ALA A 269 11.71 -8.08 7.97
N VAL A 270 10.80 -7.10 8.03
CA VAL A 270 11.15 -5.67 8.18
C VAL A 270 11.85 -5.45 9.52
N TRP A 271 11.34 -6.04 10.60
CA TRP A 271 11.95 -5.95 11.93
C TRP A 271 13.42 -6.39 11.89
N ASP A 272 13.71 -7.48 11.19
CA ASP A 272 15.06 -8.02 11.05
C ASP A 272 16.02 -7.12 10.25
N VAL A 273 15.51 -6.21 9.41
CA VAL A 273 16.32 -5.21 8.68
C VAL A 273 16.76 -4.07 9.59
N LEU A 274 16.00 -3.74 10.63
CA LEU A 274 16.24 -2.59 11.49
C LEU A 274 17.41 -2.84 12.45
N THR A 275 18.12 -1.77 12.85
CA THR A 275 19.10 -1.87 13.95
C THR A 275 18.38 -2.05 15.29
N VAL A 276 19.11 -2.46 16.33
CA VAL A 276 18.54 -2.60 17.67
C VAL A 276 17.98 -1.27 18.17
N GLU A 277 18.70 -0.17 17.94
CA GLU A 277 18.26 1.16 18.36
C GLU A 277 16.97 1.60 17.65
N GLN A 278 16.84 1.31 16.34
CA GLN A 278 15.63 1.60 15.58
C GLN A 278 14.45 0.75 16.08
N ARG A 279 14.67 -0.54 16.38
CA ARG A 279 13.66 -1.44 16.94
C ARG A 279 13.17 -0.95 18.31
N ASP A 280 14.09 -0.65 19.22
CA ASP A 280 13.79 -0.19 20.57
C ASP A 280 13.04 1.15 20.59
N TYR A 281 13.31 2.02 19.61
CA TYR A 281 12.56 3.26 19.43
C TYR A 281 11.10 3.00 19.03
N LEU A 282 10.87 2.12 18.06
CA LEU A 282 9.53 1.85 17.53
C LEU A 282 8.66 1.10 18.54
N VAL A 283 9.16 0.02 19.14
CA VAL A 283 8.40 -0.78 20.12
C VAL A 283 9.26 -1.35 21.23
N ASP A 284 8.78 -1.20 22.46
CA ASP A 284 9.32 -1.93 23.60
C ASP A 284 9.12 -3.44 23.34
N PRO A 285 10.18 -4.26 23.38
CA PRO A 285 10.08 -5.70 23.11
C PRO A 285 8.97 -6.43 23.88
N LYS A 286 8.59 -5.96 25.08
CA LYS A 286 7.51 -6.57 25.87
C LYS A 286 6.12 -6.36 25.27
N TRP A 287 5.97 -5.36 24.39
CA TRP A 287 4.73 -5.02 23.69
C TRP A 287 4.73 -5.45 22.23
N LEU A 288 5.88 -5.85 21.69
CA LEU A 288 6.01 -6.31 20.31
C LEU A 288 5.02 -7.45 20.03
N HIS A 289 4.29 -7.34 18.93
CA HIS A 289 3.28 -8.29 18.51
C HIS A 289 2.09 -8.49 19.48
N VAL A 290 1.79 -7.53 20.36
CA VAL A 290 0.66 -7.62 21.28
C VAL A 290 -0.53 -6.79 20.78
N ALA A 291 -1.68 -7.44 20.61
CA ALA A 291 -2.92 -6.79 20.23
C ALA A 291 -3.28 -5.63 21.17
N PHE A 292 -3.84 -4.56 20.63
CA PHE A 292 -4.22 -3.31 21.31
C PHE A 292 -3.06 -2.43 21.82
N VAL A 293 -1.80 -2.84 21.70
CA VAL A 293 -0.65 -2.06 22.20
C VAL A 293 0.38 -1.80 21.11
N ASP A 294 0.56 -2.76 20.20
CA ASP A 294 1.45 -2.62 19.05
C ASP A 294 0.66 -2.32 17.78
N LEU A 295 0.75 -1.07 17.29
CA LEU A 295 0.10 -0.63 16.05
C LEU A 295 0.77 -1.23 14.81
N TYR A 296 2.02 -1.68 14.92
CA TYR A 296 2.75 -2.32 13.82
C TYR A 296 2.44 -3.81 13.69
N CYS A 297 1.77 -4.38 14.69
CA CYS A 297 1.38 -5.78 14.68
C CYS A 297 0.19 -6.03 13.75
N THR A 298 0.27 -7.11 12.96
CA THR A 298 -0.83 -7.57 12.11
C THR A 298 -2.10 -7.94 12.89
N THR A 299 -2.03 -8.16 14.22
CA THR A 299 -3.23 -8.34 15.07
C THR A 299 -4.23 -7.20 14.91
N LEU A 300 -3.76 -5.98 14.61
CA LEU A 300 -4.60 -4.81 14.33
C LEU A 300 -5.64 -5.08 13.24
N MET A 301 -5.33 -5.93 12.27
CA MET A 301 -6.22 -6.34 11.18
C MET A 301 -7.49 -7.05 11.68
N ILE A 302 -7.43 -7.67 12.86
CA ILE A 302 -8.48 -8.56 13.36
C ILE A 302 -9.08 -8.09 14.69
N ILE A 303 -8.49 -7.12 15.40
CA ILE A 303 -8.92 -6.72 16.76
C ILE A 303 -10.37 -6.21 16.85
N HIS A 304 -10.93 -5.64 15.78
CA HIS A 304 -12.28 -5.07 15.77
C HIS A 304 -13.35 -6.04 15.27
N THR A 305 -12.94 -7.14 14.66
CA THR A 305 -13.83 -8.13 14.07
C THR A 305 -13.82 -9.47 14.79
N SER A 306 -12.81 -9.71 15.64
CA SER A 306 -12.58 -11.00 16.26
C SER A 306 -13.17 -11.03 17.67
N PRO A 307 -14.26 -11.79 17.89
CA PRO A 307 -14.83 -11.94 19.23
C PRO A 307 -13.84 -12.65 20.16
N ILE A 308 -13.63 -12.07 21.34
CA ILE A 308 -12.89 -12.71 22.43
C ILE A 308 -13.87 -13.53 23.26
N ILE A 309 -13.67 -14.85 23.26
CA ILE A 309 -14.52 -15.79 24.01
C ILE A 309 -13.83 -16.08 25.33
N VAL A 310 -14.38 -15.51 26.40
CA VAL A 310 -13.87 -15.66 27.76
C VAL A 310 -14.58 -16.80 28.49
N GLY A 311 -13.85 -17.63 29.22
CA GLY A 311 -14.42 -18.65 30.12
C GLY A 311 -13.45 -19.03 31.25
N ALA A 312 -13.96 -19.68 32.29
CA ALA A 312 -13.17 -20.22 33.39
C ALA A 312 -12.34 -21.44 32.96
N ASP A 313 -12.80 -22.15 31.93
CA ASP A 313 -12.10 -23.26 31.30
C ASP A 313 -12.48 -23.38 29.81
N ILE A 314 -11.84 -24.32 29.12
CA ILE A 314 -12.07 -24.56 27.69
C ILE A 314 -13.46 -25.14 27.39
N GLY A 315 -14.07 -25.86 28.33
CA GLY A 315 -15.43 -26.39 28.16
C GLY A 315 -16.46 -25.26 28.10
N GLU A 316 -16.31 -24.25 28.97
CA GLU A 316 -17.16 -23.05 28.95
C GLU A 316 -16.98 -22.25 27.65
N ILE A 317 -15.73 -22.05 27.21
CA ILE A 317 -15.41 -21.36 25.94
C ILE A 317 -16.04 -22.11 24.76
N ARG A 318 -15.90 -23.44 24.71
CA ARG A 318 -16.49 -24.30 23.68
C ARG A 318 -18.02 -24.17 23.65
N GLY A 319 -18.67 -24.19 24.82
CA GLY A 319 -20.11 -24.02 24.93
C GLY A 319 -20.58 -22.65 24.43
N LYS A 320 -19.87 -21.58 24.77
CA LYS A 320 -20.14 -20.22 24.27
C LYS A 320 -19.98 -20.12 22.75
N LEU A 321 -18.90 -20.71 22.21
CA LEU A 321 -18.68 -20.74 20.77
C LEU A 321 -19.81 -21.49 20.06
N GLN A 322 -20.23 -22.65 20.58
CA GLN A 322 -21.37 -23.39 20.02
C GLN A 322 -22.62 -22.52 19.95
N ALA A 323 -22.98 -21.85 21.05
CA ALA A 323 -24.15 -20.97 21.10
C ALA A 323 -24.06 -19.84 20.06
N MET A 324 -22.89 -19.19 19.96
CA MET A 324 -22.65 -18.13 18.97
C MET A 324 -22.81 -18.63 17.53
N LEU A 325 -22.29 -19.81 17.20
CA LEU A 325 -22.39 -20.38 15.84
C LEU A 325 -23.84 -20.75 15.50
N VAL A 326 -24.55 -21.36 16.45
CA VAL A 326 -25.96 -21.72 16.28
C VAL A 326 -26.82 -20.49 16.01
N GLU A 327 -26.66 -19.45 16.84
CA GLU A 327 -27.40 -18.20 16.69
C GLU A 327 -27.05 -17.50 15.38
N LYS A 328 -25.75 -17.35 15.08
CA LYS A 328 -25.27 -16.56 13.94
C LYS A 328 -25.62 -17.17 12.58
N TYR A 329 -25.55 -18.50 12.48
CA TYR A 329 -25.77 -19.21 11.20
C TYR A 329 -27.08 -19.99 11.17
N GLY A 330 -27.99 -19.73 12.11
CA GLY A 330 -29.32 -20.35 12.15
C GLY A 330 -29.28 -21.87 12.05
N ILE A 331 -28.38 -22.51 12.81
CA ILE A 331 -28.18 -23.97 12.77
C ILE A 331 -29.35 -24.65 13.49
N ALA A 332 -30.10 -25.47 12.76
CA ALA A 332 -31.29 -26.14 13.30
C ALA A 332 -30.92 -27.12 14.42
N GLU A 333 -31.83 -27.34 15.38
CA GLU A 333 -31.59 -28.17 16.57
C GLU A 333 -31.12 -29.59 16.22
N ASP A 334 -31.73 -30.20 15.21
CA ASP A 334 -31.39 -31.52 14.69
C ASP A 334 -30.00 -31.60 14.01
N GLN A 335 -29.44 -30.45 13.65
CA GLN A 335 -28.11 -30.32 13.05
C GLN A 335 -27.02 -29.98 14.08
N GLN A 336 -27.38 -29.53 15.28
CA GLN A 336 -26.39 -29.09 16.28
C GLN A 336 -25.46 -30.20 16.75
N ALA A 337 -25.92 -31.46 16.69
CA ALA A 337 -25.08 -32.62 17.03
C ALA A 337 -23.84 -32.73 16.14
N ALA A 338 -23.92 -32.27 14.88
CA ALA A 338 -22.80 -32.25 13.95
C ALA A 338 -21.69 -31.26 14.35
N LEU A 339 -22.01 -30.22 15.14
CA LEU A 339 -21.01 -29.27 15.63
C LEU A 339 -20.06 -29.86 16.66
N GLY A 340 -20.49 -30.88 17.41
CA GLY A 340 -19.71 -31.44 18.53
C GLY A 340 -18.29 -31.82 18.14
N PRO A 341 -18.10 -32.76 17.19
CA PRO A 341 -16.76 -33.17 16.74
C PRO A 341 -15.93 -32.03 16.12
N LEU A 342 -16.59 -31.06 15.45
CA LEU A 342 -15.92 -29.91 14.85
C LEU A 342 -15.37 -28.95 15.91
N LEU A 343 -16.15 -28.72 16.97
CA LEU A 343 -15.75 -27.91 18.12
C LEU A 343 -14.68 -28.59 18.96
N ASP A 344 -14.71 -29.92 19.09
CA ASP A 344 -13.67 -30.68 19.78
C ASP A 344 -12.33 -30.57 19.03
N THR A 345 -12.38 -30.59 17.69
CA THR A 345 -11.21 -30.34 16.85
C THR A 345 -10.69 -28.91 17.01
N TRP A 346 -11.57 -27.91 16.96
CA TRP A 346 -11.19 -26.51 17.19
C TRP A 346 -10.55 -26.32 18.57
N GLN A 347 -11.14 -26.91 19.62
CA GLN A 347 -10.63 -26.90 20.99
C GLN A 347 -9.21 -27.50 21.05
N SER A 348 -8.98 -28.63 20.38
CA SER A 348 -7.66 -29.25 20.31
C SER A 348 -6.64 -28.32 19.63
N ASP A 349 -7.03 -27.68 18.53
CA ASP A 349 -6.15 -26.80 17.74
C ASP A 349 -5.74 -25.54 18.52
N VAL A 350 -6.64 -24.98 19.34
CA VAL A 350 -6.34 -23.81 20.18
C VAL A 350 -5.74 -24.15 21.55
N GLY A 351 -5.60 -25.43 21.89
CA GLY A 351 -5.17 -25.87 23.22
C GLY A 351 -3.83 -25.29 23.68
N THR A 352 -2.95 -24.94 22.75
CA THR A 352 -1.61 -24.37 23.01
C THR A 352 -1.62 -22.89 23.41
N ILE A 353 -2.77 -22.20 23.35
CA ILE A 353 -2.88 -20.76 23.62
C ILE A 353 -3.82 -20.44 24.80
N LEU A 354 -4.17 -21.45 25.61
CA LEU A 354 -5.19 -21.35 26.68
C LEU A 354 -4.60 -21.11 28.07
N ASP A 355 -3.37 -20.59 28.15
CA ASP A 355 -2.77 -20.23 29.44
C ASP A 355 -3.68 -19.22 30.18
N PRO A 356 -4.08 -19.50 31.43
CA PRO A 356 -4.99 -18.62 32.16
C PRO A 356 -4.42 -17.22 32.34
N VAL A 357 -5.22 -16.20 32.00
CA VAL A 357 -4.83 -14.79 32.13
C VAL A 357 -5.68 -14.05 33.16
N LYS A 358 -5.19 -12.91 33.62
CA LYS A 358 -5.99 -11.99 34.46
C LYS A 358 -7.17 -11.45 33.64
N GLN A 359 -8.27 -11.13 34.32
CA GLN A 359 -9.44 -10.52 33.68
C GLN A 359 -9.11 -9.21 32.95
N THR A 360 -8.16 -8.42 33.47
CA THR A 360 -7.67 -7.19 32.82
C THR A 360 -6.91 -7.44 31.51
N ASP A 361 -6.50 -8.67 31.26
CA ASP A 361 -5.56 -9.04 30.22
C ASP A 361 -6.23 -9.79 29.05
N VAL A 362 -7.53 -10.08 29.15
CA VAL A 362 -8.31 -10.88 28.18
C VAL A 362 -8.21 -10.38 26.74
N LYS A 363 -8.10 -9.06 26.53
CA LYS A 363 -8.00 -8.48 25.18
C LYS A 363 -6.59 -8.48 24.60
N PHE A 364 -5.57 -8.69 25.42
CA PHE A 364 -4.17 -8.61 24.99
C PHE A 364 -3.68 -10.01 24.66
N TYR A 365 -3.66 -10.34 23.37
CA TYR A 365 -3.12 -11.59 22.85
C TYR A 365 -1.99 -11.28 21.87
N THR A 366 -1.06 -12.22 21.70
CA THR A 366 0.06 -12.06 20.78
C THR A 366 -0.34 -12.38 19.34
N TYR A 367 0.47 -11.94 18.37
CA TYR A 367 0.34 -12.35 16.98
C TYR A 367 0.29 -13.87 16.82
N ALA A 368 1.16 -14.59 17.51
CA ALA A 368 1.21 -16.05 17.50
C ALA A 368 -0.10 -16.67 18.00
N GLN A 369 -0.66 -16.15 19.10
CA GLN A 369 -1.96 -16.60 19.62
C GLN A 369 -3.08 -16.32 18.60
N GLY A 370 -3.09 -15.12 18.00
CA GLY A 370 -4.03 -14.77 16.93
C GLY A 370 -3.91 -15.69 15.71
N ALA A 371 -2.69 -16.09 15.33
CA ALA A 371 -2.44 -17.00 14.21
C ALA A 371 -2.96 -18.41 14.49
N VAL A 372 -2.78 -18.93 15.70
CA VAL A 372 -3.35 -20.23 16.12
C VAL A 372 -4.88 -20.18 16.07
N ALA A 373 -5.47 -19.14 16.64
CA ALA A 373 -6.92 -18.95 16.63
C ALA A 373 -7.47 -18.83 15.20
N ALA A 374 -6.84 -18.04 14.33
CA ALA A 374 -7.24 -17.87 12.93
C ALA A 374 -7.19 -19.19 12.15
N LYS A 375 -6.13 -20.00 12.33
CA LYS A 375 -6.01 -21.33 11.73
C LYS A 375 -7.14 -22.26 12.18
N ALA A 376 -7.39 -22.32 13.49
CA ALA A 376 -8.45 -23.13 14.05
C ALA A 376 -9.83 -22.67 13.55
N THR A 377 -10.09 -21.36 13.52
CA THR A 377 -11.37 -20.81 13.01
C THR A 377 -11.56 -21.07 11.52
N ALA A 378 -10.55 -20.90 10.68
CA ALA A 378 -10.67 -21.17 9.24
C ALA A 378 -11.00 -22.65 8.95
N LYS A 379 -10.38 -23.57 9.70
CA LYS A 379 -10.67 -25.01 9.64
C LYS A 379 -12.08 -25.32 10.14
N LEU A 380 -12.52 -24.70 11.24
CA LEU A 380 -13.87 -24.86 11.78
C LEU A 380 -14.92 -24.39 10.78
N VAL A 381 -14.78 -23.17 10.23
CA VAL A 381 -15.71 -22.61 9.23
C VAL A 381 -15.79 -23.48 7.97
N SER A 382 -14.65 -23.94 7.47
CA SER A 382 -14.62 -24.87 6.32
C SER A 382 -15.33 -26.19 6.64
N SER A 383 -15.16 -26.69 7.86
CA SER A 383 -15.79 -27.94 8.29
C SER A 383 -17.30 -27.77 8.51
N ILE A 384 -17.76 -26.64 9.04
CA ILE A 384 -19.20 -26.34 9.15
C ILE A 384 -19.82 -26.27 7.74
N ARG A 385 -19.14 -25.61 6.79
CA ARG A 385 -19.58 -25.57 5.39
C ARG A 385 -19.75 -26.98 4.82
N ASP A 386 -18.81 -27.87 5.10
CA ASP A 386 -18.78 -29.20 4.47
C ASP A 386 -19.71 -30.22 5.14
N TYR A 387 -19.92 -30.11 6.46
CA TYR A 387 -20.59 -31.16 7.25
C TYR A 387 -21.91 -30.73 7.90
N VAL A 388 -22.23 -29.43 7.94
CA VAL A 388 -23.51 -28.93 8.47
C VAL A 388 -24.40 -28.53 7.31
N GLU A 389 -25.63 -29.05 7.29
CA GLU A 389 -26.63 -28.80 6.25
C GLU A 389 -27.28 -27.41 6.40
N LEU A 390 -26.51 -26.37 6.14
CA LEU A 390 -27.01 -25.00 6.18
C LEU A 390 -27.92 -24.70 4.97
N SER A 391 -28.93 -23.84 5.20
CA SER A 391 -29.67 -23.16 4.12
C SER A 391 -28.70 -22.38 3.23
N GLU A 392 -29.12 -22.07 2.00
CA GLU A 392 -28.29 -21.31 1.06
C GLU A 392 -27.88 -19.95 1.63
N GLU A 393 -28.81 -19.23 2.26
CA GLU A 393 -28.57 -17.94 2.92
C GLU A 393 -27.55 -18.06 4.06
N ASN A 394 -27.73 -19.02 4.97
CA ASN A 394 -26.83 -19.22 6.10
C ASN A 394 -25.44 -19.69 5.64
N ARG A 395 -25.38 -20.50 4.57
CA ARG A 395 -24.13 -20.92 3.94
C ARG A 395 -23.40 -19.74 3.31
N ALA A 396 -24.10 -18.85 2.62
CA ALA A 396 -23.51 -17.62 2.09
C ALA A 396 -22.98 -16.73 3.23
N GLY A 397 -23.76 -16.56 4.31
CA GLY A 397 -23.32 -15.84 5.51
C GLY A 397 -22.10 -16.46 6.19
N LEU A 398 -21.99 -17.80 6.20
CA LEU A 398 -20.80 -18.51 6.68
C LEU A 398 -19.58 -18.25 5.78
N LEU A 399 -19.75 -18.24 4.47
CA LEU A 399 -18.67 -18.00 3.52
C LEU A 399 -18.14 -16.57 3.54
N ASP A 400 -18.99 -15.57 3.82
CA ASP A 400 -18.56 -14.17 4.02
C ASP A 400 -18.13 -13.86 5.47
N ALA A 401 -18.19 -14.83 6.38
CA ALA A 401 -17.80 -14.62 7.76
C ALA A 401 -16.32 -14.21 7.89
N TYR A 402 -16.09 -13.19 8.71
CA TYR A 402 -14.79 -12.55 8.91
C TYR A 402 -14.34 -12.58 10.39
N ASP A 403 -15.10 -13.26 11.24
CA ASP A 403 -14.81 -13.39 12.66
C ASP A 403 -13.73 -14.45 12.88
N ILE A 404 -12.70 -14.10 13.64
CA ILE A 404 -11.74 -15.05 14.20
C ILE A 404 -12.05 -15.17 15.69
N TYR A 405 -12.31 -16.38 16.17
CA TYR A 405 -12.70 -16.59 17.57
C TYR A 405 -11.45 -16.71 18.43
N ILE A 406 -11.20 -15.72 19.30
CA ILE A 406 -10.02 -15.70 20.18
C ILE A 406 -10.40 -16.27 21.55
N PRO A 407 -10.02 -17.52 21.90
CA PRO A 407 -10.33 -18.10 23.19
C PRO A 407 -9.44 -17.53 24.30
N ARG A 408 -10.01 -17.25 25.47
CA ARG A 408 -9.27 -16.80 26.65
C ARG A 408 -9.80 -17.44 27.93
N VAL A 409 -8.94 -18.23 28.56
CA VAL A 409 -9.17 -18.76 29.90
C VAL A 409 -8.79 -17.69 30.92
N VAL A 410 -9.67 -17.41 31.88
CA VAL A 410 -9.44 -16.41 32.93
C VAL A 410 -9.14 -17.09 34.26
N GLN A 411 -8.18 -16.54 34.98
CA GLN A 411 -7.82 -16.96 36.33
C GLN A 411 -9.02 -16.78 37.28
N PRO A 412 -9.30 -17.74 38.19
CA PRO A 412 -10.25 -17.52 39.27
C PRO A 412 -9.82 -16.29 40.09
N GLU A 413 -10.78 -15.40 40.40
CA GLU A 413 -10.52 -14.21 41.24
C GLU A 413 -10.17 -14.54 42.68
#